data_AF-A0A7W1CXV5-F1
#
_entry.id   AF-A0A7W1CXV5-F1
#
_cell.length_a   1.000
_cell.length_b   1.000
_cell.length_c   1.000
_cell.angle_alpha   90.00
_cell.angle_beta   90.00
_cell.angle_gamma   90.00
#
_symmetry.space_group_name_H-M   'P 1'
#
loop_
_entity.id
_entity.type
_entity.pdbx_description
1 polymer ?
#
loop_
_entity_poly.entity_id
_entity_poly.type
_entity_poly.pdbx_seq_one_letter_code
_entity_poly.pdbx_strand_id
1 'polypeptide(L)'
;MHHITELYWRADRVEHIARHNVTPEEFEEALFDDEQGLLSGGEVARRDPQEALYRYLGRTRAGRYLFLVVIYMGEGVADPVSARDMTRTERRRYSR
;
A
#
# COMPACT_ATOMS: atom_id res chain seq x y z
N MET A 1 10.48 5.73 11.24
CA MET A 1 9.23 5.50 10.50
C MET A 1 9.31 6.35 9.25
N HIS A 2 9.31 5.76 8.05
CA HIS A 2 9.35 6.55 6.82
C HIS A 2 7.97 7.13 6.58
N HIS A 3 7.89 8.45 6.51
CA HIS A 3 6.64 9.15 6.23
C HIS A 3 6.50 9.26 4.72
N ILE A 4 5.51 8.57 4.14
CA ILE A 4 5.21 8.67 2.71
C ILE A 4 4.29 9.88 2.53
N THR A 5 4.63 10.76 1.61
CA THR A 5 3.85 11.95 1.25
C THR A 5 3.40 11.92 -0.21
N GLU A 6 4.06 11.11 -1.05
CA GLU A 6 3.85 11.08 -2.48
C GLU A 6 3.96 9.66 -3.03
N LEU A 7 3.12 9.36 -4.03
CA LEU A 7 3.17 8.12 -4.79
C LEU A 7 3.61 8.37 -6.22
N TYR A 8 4.61 7.61 -6.67
CA TYR A 8 5.06 7.62 -8.05
C TYR A 8 4.29 6.57 -8.86
N TRP A 9 3.22 7.00 -9.53
CA TRP A 9 2.38 6.11 -10.34
C TRP A 9 2.98 5.83 -11.73
N ARG A 10 3.50 4.61 -11.90
CA ARG A 10 3.90 4.10 -13.21
C ARG A 10 2.70 3.44 -13.91
N ALA A 11 2.59 3.60 -15.23
CA ALA A 11 1.46 3.05 -16.00
C ALA A 11 1.30 1.53 -15.84
N ASP A 12 2.41 0.77 -15.80
CA ASP A 12 2.41 -0.67 -15.57
C ASP A 12 1.90 -1.07 -14.17
N ARG A 13 2.13 -0.22 -13.16
CA ARG A 13 1.61 -0.40 -11.80
C ARG A 13 0.12 -0.12 -11.72
N VAL A 14 -0.34 0.95 -12.36
CA VAL A 14 -1.77 1.27 -12.47
C VAL A 14 -2.53 0.11 -13.10
N GLU A 15 -2.05 -0.40 -14.24
CA GLU A 15 -2.65 -1.56 -14.90
C GLU A 15 -2.61 -2.83 -14.05
N HIS A 16 -1.49 -3.08 -13.34
CA HIS A 16 -1.37 -4.22 -12.45
C HIS A 16 -2.36 -4.18 -11.29
N ILE A 17 -2.46 -3.03 -10.62
CA ILE A 17 -3.35 -2.83 -9.47
C ILE A 17 -4.82 -2.86 -9.91
N ALA A 18 -5.15 -2.33 -11.09
CA ALA A 18 -6.50 -2.40 -11.65
C ALA A 18 -7.01 -3.84 -11.83
N ARG A 19 -6.12 -4.83 -12.07
CA ARG A 19 -6.50 -6.26 -12.12
C ARG A 19 -7.05 -6.80 -10.80
N HIS A 20 -6.82 -6.09 -9.69
CA HIS A 20 -7.36 -6.40 -8.37
C HIS A 20 -8.62 -5.58 -8.02
N ASN A 21 -9.19 -4.85 -8.99
CA ASN A 21 -10.33 -3.95 -8.78
C ASN A 21 -10.03 -2.89 -7.70
N VAL A 22 -8.84 -2.33 -7.74
CA VAL A 22 -8.42 -1.20 -6.90
C VAL A 22 -8.00 -0.08 -7.83
N THR A 23 -8.48 1.13 -7.58
CA THR A 23 -8.05 2.33 -8.33
C THR A 23 -6.88 3.04 -7.63
N PRO A 24 -6.11 3.88 -8.33
CA PRO A 24 -5.11 4.73 -7.70
C PRO A 24 -5.68 5.58 -6.56
N GLU A 25 -6.89 6.11 -6.73
CA GLU A 25 -7.57 6.93 -5.73
C GLU A 25 -7.91 6.14 -4.47
N GLU A 26 -8.42 4.91 -4.61
CA GLU A 26 -8.67 4.04 -3.45
C GLU A 26 -7.38 3.63 -2.75
N PHE A 27 -6.29 3.47 -3.49
CA PHE A 27 -4.97 3.18 -2.92
C PHE A 27 -4.47 4.37 -2.09
N GLU A 28 -4.48 5.57 -2.66
CA GLU A 28 -4.08 6.81 -1.99
C GLU A 28 -4.92 7.07 -0.76
N GLU A 29 -6.24 6.93 -0.89
CA GLU A 29 -7.17 7.11 0.21
C GLU A 29 -6.89 6.14 1.35
N ALA A 30 -6.73 4.84 1.04
CA ALA A 30 -6.40 3.85 2.06
C ALA A 30 -5.02 4.09 2.70
N LEU A 31 -4.07 4.72 2.00
CA LEU A 31 -2.72 4.98 2.52
C LEU A 31 -2.62 6.26 3.35
N PHE A 32 -3.27 7.33 2.92
CA PHE A 32 -3.08 8.68 3.47
C PHE A 32 -4.23 9.14 4.37
N ASP A 33 -5.45 8.69 4.11
CA ASP A 33 -6.64 9.19 4.83
C ASP A 33 -7.06 8.31 6.00
N ASP A 34 -6.44 7.13 6.17
CA ASP A 34 -6.74 6.20 7.24
C ASP A 34 -5.82 6.40 8.46
N GLU A 35 -6.33 7.09 9.48
CA GLU A 35 -5.62 7.29 10.75
C GLU A 35 -5.32 5.99 11.51
N GLN A 36 -6.06 4.90 11.23
CA GLN A 36 -5.88 3.58 11.85
C GLN A 36 -5.00 2.64 11.01
N GLY A 37 -4.42 3.14 9.92
CA GLY A 37 -3.67 2.31 9.01
C GLY A 37 -2.43 1.68 9.66
N LEU A 38 -2.22 0.39 9.36
CA LEU A 38 -1.13 -0.39 9.95
C LEU A 38 -0.02 -0.58 8.93
N LEU A 39 1.11 0.07 9.17
CA LEU A 39 2.35 -0.18 8.44
C LEU A 39 3.08 -1.40 9.03
N SER A 40 3.33 -2.41 8.20
CA SER A 40 4.25 -3.51 8.49
C SER A 40 5.44 -3.39 7.54
N GLY A 41 6.61 -3.00 8.06
CA GLY A 41 7.76 -2.65 7.23
C GLY A 41 8.82 -3.74 7.09
N GLY A 42 9.73 -3.50 6.14
CA GLY A 42 11.16 -3.84 6.25
C GLY A 42 11.58 -5.18 5.64
N GLU A 43 10.81 -5.75 4.73
CA GLU A 43 11.28 -6.93 3.99
C GLU A 43 12.08 -6.50 2.78
N VAL A 44 13.22 -7.17 2.59
CA VAL A 44 14.05 -7.03 1.41
C VAL A 44 13.24 -7.44 0.19
N ALA A 45 13.16 -6.57 -0.82
CA ALA A 45 12.49 -6.92 -2.06
C ALA A 45 13.19 -8.12 -2.70
N ARG A 46 12.42 -9.12 -3.15
CA ARG A 46 13.01 -10.33 -3.74
C ARG A 46 13.81 -10.05 -5.02
N ARG A 47 13.49 -8.95 -5.71
CA ARG A 47 14.09 -8.58 -6.98
C ARG A 47 15.37 -7.78 -6.81
N ASP A 48 15.40 -6.89 -5.83
CA ASP A 48 16.55 -6.06 -5.51
C ASP A 48 16.75 -6.00 -3.99
N PRO A 49 17.88 -6.54 -3.48
CA PRO A 49 18.18 -6.49 -2.06
C PRO A 49 18.31 -5.07 -1.46
N GLN A 50 18.46 -4.06 -2.32
CA GLN A 50 18.57 -2.66 -1.92
C GLN A 50 17.21 -1.96 -1.80
N GLU A 51 16.14 -2.56 -2.33
CA GLU A 51 14.78 -2.04 -2.23
C GLU A 51 14.07 -2.62 -1.00
N ALA A 52 13.48 -1.76 -0.18
CA ALA A 52 12.67 -2.16 0.96
C ALA A 52 11.19 -2.16 0.58
N LEU A 53 10.53 -3.32 0.72
CA LEU A 53 9.08 -3.45 0.59
C LEU A 53 8.40 -3.14 1.91
N TYR A 54 7.39 -2.29 1.83
CA TYR A 54 6.49 -1.96 2.93
C TYR A 54 5.10 -2.46 2.59
N ARG A 55 4.46 -3.06 3.59
CA ARG A 55 3.06 -3.47 3.52
C ARG A 55 2.24 -2.54 4.39
N TYR A 56 1.08 -2.16 3.89
CA TYR A 56 0.17 -1.30 4.60
C TYR A 56 -1.23 -1.91 4.60
N LEU A 57 -1.91 -1.85 5.74
CA LEU A 57 -3.31 -2.17 5.86
C LEU A 57 -4.08 -0.88 6.07
N GLY A 58 -4.93 -0.52 5.12
CA GLY A 58 -5.67 0.73 5.15
C GLY A 58 -7.14 0.55 4.81
N ARG A 59 -7.96 1.54 5.14
CA ARG A 59 -9.38 1.56 4.84
C ARG A 59 -9.77 2.81 4.05
N THR A 60 -10.54 2.63 2.98
CA THR A 60 -11.12 3.74 2.22
C THR A 60 -12.30 4.38 2.97
N ARG A 61 -12.68 5.64 2.66
CA ARG A 61 -13.89 6.26 3.25
C ARG A 61 -15.15 5.47 2.88
N ALA A 62 -15.18 4.85 1.70
CA ALA A 62 -16.25 3.95 1.27
C ALA A 62 -16.30 2.62 2.06
N GLY A 63 -15.31 2.34 2.91
CA GLY A 63 -15.29 1.19 3.80
C GLY A 63 -14.60 -0.05 3.24
N ARG A 64 -13.86 0.07 2.14
CA ARG A 64 -13.05 -1.05 1.63
C ARG A 64 -11.78 -1.18 2.45
N TYR A 65 -11.46 -2.41 2.81
CA TYR A 65 -10.24 -2.74 3.55
C TYR A 65 -9.20 -3.23 2.55
N LEU A 66 -8.14 -2.45 2.35
CA LEU A 66 -7.12 -2.72 1.36
C LEU A 66 -5.78 -3.10 2.00
N PHE A 67 -5.16 -4.13 1.42
CA PHE A 67 -3.77 -4.48 1.63
C PHE A 67 -2.96 -3.84 0.51
N LEU A 68 -2.01 -2.99 0.86
CA LEU A 68 -1.17 -2.24 -0.07
C LEU A 68 0.29 -2.68 0.07
N VAL A 69 1.02 -2.64 -1.04
CA VAL A 69 2.47 -2.88 -1.08
C VAL A 69 3.13 -1.72 -1.81
N VAL A 70 4.16 -1.14 -1.20
CA VAL A 70 4.94 -0.04 -1.77
C VAL A 70 6.44 -0.30 -1.60
N ILE A 71 7.24 0.26 -2.50
CA ILE A 71 8.69 0.40 -2.32
C ILE A 71 8.96 1.84 -1.93
N TYR A 72 9.64 2.06 -0.80
CA TYR A 72 10.04 3.40 -0.39
C TYR A 72 11.29 3.81 -1.17
N MET A 73 11.19 4.89 -1.96
CA MET A 73 12.26 5.35 -2.84
C MET A 73 13.14 6.42 -2.19
N GLY A 74 12.76 6.93 -1.02
CA GLY A 74 13.42 8.07 -0.37
C GLY A 74 12.57 9.33 -0.43
N GLU A 75 12.93 10.33 0.40
CA GLU A 75 12.34 11.67 0.39
C GLU A 75 10.80 11.74 0.48
N GLY A 76 10.16 10.74 1.10
CA GLY A 76 8.70 10.68 1.20
C GLY A 76 8.00 10.11 -0.03
N VAL A 77 8.74 9.69 -1.05
CA VAL A 77 8.20 9.12 -2.29
C VAL A 77 8.18 7.60 -2.22
N ALA A 78 7.08 6.99 -2.68
CA ALA A 78 6.96 5.53 -2.79
C ALA A 78 6.43 5.07 -4.15
N ASP A 79 6.92 3.93 -4.65
CA ASP A 79 6.39 3.24 -5.85
C ASP A 79 5.29 2.26 -5.41
N PRO A 80 4.03 2.44 -5.83
CA PRO A 80 2.97 1.45 -5.63
C PRO A 80 3.29 0.15 -6.36
N VAL A 81 3.41 -0.96 -5.64
CA VAL A 81 3.75 -2.27 -6.23
C VAL A 81 2.50 -3.08 -6.53
N SER A 82 1.59 -3.16 -5.56
CA SER A 82 0.37 -3.96 -5.65
C SER A 82 -0.64 -3.53 -4.59
N ALA A 83 -1.92 -3.77 -4.84
CA ALA A 83 -2.99 -3.64 -3.86
C ALA A 83 -4.08 -4.67 -4.12
N ARG A 84 -4.77 -5.06 -3.06
CA ARG A 84 -5.94 -5.95 -3.11
C ARG A 84 -6.80 -5.76 -1.87
N ASP A 85 -8.00 -6.36 -1.89
CA ASP A 85 -8.78 -6.48 -0.67
C ASP A 85 -8.02 -7.28 0.41
N MET A 86 -8.17 -6.85 1.66
CA MET A 86 -7.69 -7.60 2.81
C MET A 86 -8.42 -8.94 2.95
N THR A 87 -7.66 -9.98 3.25
CA THR A 87 -8.17 -11.27 3.71
C THR A 87 -8.86 -11.13 5.06
N ARG A 88 -9.67 -12.13 5.44
CA ARG A 88 -10.33 -12.16 6.76
C ARG A 88 -9.33 -12.04 7.93
N THR A 89 -8.14 -12.62 7.78
CA THR A 89 -7.09 -12.56 8.80
C THR A 89 -6.49 -11.15 8.90
N GLU A 90 -6.20 -10.51 7.78
CA GLU A 90 -5.71 -9.12 7.75
C GLU A 90 -6.74 -8.15 8.32
N ARG A 91 -8.03 -8.29 7.98
CA ARG A 91 -9.09 -7.46 8.56
C ARG A 91 -9.18 -7.60 10.08
N ARG A 92 -9.05 -8.83 10.60
CA ARG A 92 -9.02 -9.08 12.06
C ARG A 92 -7.80 -8.47 12.73
N ARG A 93 -6.66 -8.40 12.03
CA ARG A 93 -5.44 -7.74 12.53
C ARG A 93 -5.59 -6.22 12.51
N TYR A 94 -6.23 -5.67 11.48
CA TYR A 94 -6.52 -4.26 11.35
C TYR A 94 -7.51 -3.76 12.40
N SER A 95 -8.50 -4.56 12.77
CA SER A 95 -9.53 -4.18 13.76
C SER A 95 -9.13 -4.44 15.22
N ARG A 96 -7.84 -4.58 15.53
CA ARG A 96 -7.31 -4.86 16.88
C ARG A 96 -6.47 -3.70 17.36
#